data_AF-A0A1I5F2C4-F1
#
_entry.id   AF-A0A1I5F2C4-F1
#
_cell.length_a   1.000
_cell.length_b   1.000
_cell.length_c   1.000
_cell.angle_alpha   90.00
_cell.angle_beta   90.00
_cell.angle_gamma   90.00
#
_symmetry.space_group_name_H-M   'P 1'
#
loop_
_entity.id
_entity.type
_entity.pdbx_description
1 polymer ?
#
loop_
_entity_poly.entity_id
_entity_poly.type
_entity_poly.pdbx_seq_one_letter_code
_entity_poly.pdbx_strand_id
1 'polypeptide(L)'
;MGNRNKSTTSSTVTTETMGEESAGRGFSSVGSIAIRVAGFVPTRVDLRFAGTPQVQLGVSLGTVLVYMSTHLTASTIAQKWASAAPLARGLSQALPVERRAVMASGPWLLSAMVRFAGMPTVNADVMTAQPGRELPTMLRIQVGPVTWELADAVAYTSMLNAWRIAADVLATPGGEAPPV
;
A
#
# COMPACT_ATOMS: atom_id res chain seq x y z
N MET A 1 -12.08 6.86 49.14
CA MET A 1 -13.50 6.73 48.69
C MET A 1 -13.72 7.81 47.64
N GLY A 2 -14.06 7.58 46.39
CA GLY A 2 -14.32 6.38 45.60
C GLY A 2 -14.47 6.82 44.13
N ASN A 3 -14.12 5.90 43.22
CA ASN A 3 -14.28 6.01 41.77
C ASN A 3 -15.64 6.57 41.33
N ARG A 4 -15.67 7.25 40.18
CA ARG A 4 -16.74 7.04 39.21
C ARG A 4 -16.29 7.34 37.76
N ASN A 5 -15.94 6.26 37.07
CA ASN A 5 -16.02 6.18 35.60
C ASN A 5 -17.46 6.48 35.16
N LYS A 6 -17.61 7.20 34.04
CA LYS A 6 -18.73 7.02 33.11
C LYS A 6 -18.20 7.10 31.68
N SER A 7 -18.20 5.93 31.05
CA SER A 7 -18.13 5.76 29.60
C SER A 7 -19.42 6.24 28.93
N THR A 8 -19.30 6.41 27.61
CA THR A 8 -20.31 6.17 26.56
C THR A 8 -21.18 7.35 26.14
N THR A 9 -21.10 7.71 24.85
CA THR A 9 -22.19 7.71 23.84
C THR A 9 -21.64 8.38 22.57
N SER A 10 -21.24 7.58 21.57
CA SER A 10 -22.01 7.19 20.37
C SER A 10 -22.14 8.30 19.32
N SER A 11 -21.65 8.01 18.13
CA SER A 11 -22.27 8.46 16.88
C SER A 11 -22.13 7.33 15.87
N THR A 12 -23.03 6.37 16.06
CA THR A 12 -23.41 5.36 15.07
C THR A 12 -24.11 6.12 13.95
N VAL A 13 -23.51 6.17 12.75
CA VAL A 13 -24.26 6.55 11.55
C VAL A 13 -24.96 5.28 11.07
N THR A 14 -26.23 5.20 11.44
CA THR A 14 -27.23 4.27 10.93
C THR A 14 -27.31 4.41 9.42
N THR A 15 -27.03 3.32 8.69
CA THR A 15 -27.57 3.16 7.33
C THR A 15 -28.59 2.03 7.42
N GLU A 16 -29.83 2.40 7.69
CA GLU A 16 -30.98 1.54 7.44
C GLU A 16 -31.07 1.33 5.93
N THR A 17 -31.14 0.07 5.51
CA THR A 17 -31.83 -0.27 4.27
C THR A 17 -32.57 -1.57 4.55
N MET A 18 -33.90 -1.43 4.55
CA MET A 18 -34.87 -2.50 4.69
C MET A 18 -34.59 -3.64 3.71
N GLY A 19 -34.78 -4.86 4.18
CA GLY A 19 -34.72 -6.06 3.36
C GLY A 19 -35.87 -6.09 2.36
N GLU A 20 -35.51 -6.33 1.10
CA GLU A 20 -36.27 -7.20 0.23
C GLU A 20 -35.32 -8.30 -0.26
N GLU A 21 -35.77 -9.52 -0.02
CA GLU A 21 -35.08 -10.76 -0.28
C GLU A 21 -34.92 -10.97 -1.79
N SER A 22 -33.68 -10.82 -2.30
CA SER A 22 -33.28 -11.34 -3.61
C SER A 22 -32.28 -12.46 -3.41
N ALA A 23 -32.73 -13.68 -3.72
CA ALA A 23 -31.90 -14.86 -3.75
C ALA A 23 -30.66 -14.67 -4.65
N GLY A 24 -29.49 -14.99 -4.10
CA GLY A 24 -28.42 -15.59 -4.89
C GLY A 24 -27.47 -14.67 -5.65
N ARG A 25 -26.93 -13.62 -5.02
CA ARG A 25 -25.58 -13.13 -5.38
C ARG A 25 -24.74 -13.01 -4.13
N GLY A 26 -23.94 -14.04 -3.86
CA GLY A 26 -22.83 -13.89 -2.92
C GLY A 26 -21.95 -12.76 -3.44
N PHE A 27 -21.88 -11.64 -2.71
CA PHE A 27 -20.88 -10.61 -2.97
C PHE A 27 -19.66 -10.97 -2.13
N SER A 28 -18.52 -11.16 -2.78
CA SER A 28 -17.23 -11.25 -2.11
C SER A 28 -16.53 -9.92 -2.28
N SER A 29 -16.39 -9.16 -1.20
CA SER A 29 -15.57 -7.94 -1.19
C SER A 29 -14.25 -8.24 -0.48
N VAL A 30 -13.15 -7.77 -1.07
CA VAL A 30 -11.85 -7.79 -0.41
C VAL A 30 -11.78 -6.55 0.48
N GLY A 31 -11.90 -6.74 1.80
CA GLY A 31 -11.86 -5.64 2.77
C GLY A 31 -10.48 -4.99 2.87
N SER A 32 -9.41 -5.79 2.89
CA SER A 32 -8.03 -5.32 2.88
C SER A 32 -7.07 -6.41 2.40
N ILE A 33 -5.93 -6.00 1.87
CA ILE A 33 -4.84 -6.89 1.45
C ILE A 33 -3.60 -6.51 2.25
N ALA A 34 -3.00 -7.47 2.94
CA ALA A 34 -1.75 -7.27 3.66
C ALA A 34 -0.64 -8.14 3.07
N ILE A 35 0.53 -7.56 2.83
CA ILE A 35 1.64 -8.23 2.17
C ILE A 35 2.90 -8.00 2.97
N ARG A 36 3.52 -9.11 3.35
CA ARG A 36 4.79 -9.14 4.09
C ARG A 36 5.94 -9.14 3.14
N VAL A 37 6.90 -8.25 3.39
CA VAL A 37 8.01 -8.01 2.47
C VAL A 37 9.31 -7.84 3.23
N ALA A 38 10.34 -8.53 2.76
CA ALA A 38 11.70 -8.42 3.27
C ALA A 38 12.68 -8.49 2.10
N GLY A 39 13.78 -7.73 2.21
CA GLY A 39 14.80 -7.63 1.19
C GLY A 39 14.37 -6.83 -0.03
N PHE A 40 15.10 -7.05 -1.13
CA PHE A 40 14.85 -6.35 -2.38
C PHE A 40 13.48 -6.76 -2.96
N VAL A 41 12.71 -5.76 -3.35
CA VAL A 41 11.38 -5.95 -3.92
C VAL A 41 11.48 -5.67 -5.41
N PRO A 42 11.19 -6.66 -6.28
CA PRO A 42 11.10 -6.39 -7.71
C PRO A 42 10.05 -5.32 -7.97
N THR A 43 10.46 -4.24 -8.63
CA THR A 43 9.55 -3.16 -9.02
C THR A 43 9.62 -2.92 -10.51
N ARG A 44 8.48 -2.53 -11.10
CA ARG A 44 8.38 -2.17 -12.52
C ARG A 44 7.40 -1.02 -12.66
N VAL A 45 7.74 -0.07 -13.52
CA VAL A 45 6.88 1.06 -13.88
C VAL A 45 6.65 1.00 -15.39
N ASP A 46 5.39 1.02 -15.81
CA ASP A 46 4.98 0.92 -17.22
C ASP A 46 3.93 2.00 -17.50
N LEU A 47 4.24 2.92 -18.41
CA LEU A 47 3.34 4.00 -18.82
C LEU A 47 2.64 3.59 -20.11
N ARG A 48 1.31 3.59 -20.08
CA ARG A 48 0.44 3.33 -21.24
C ARG A 48 -0.22 4.62 -21.70
N PHE A 49 -0.35 4.75 -23.02
CA PHE A 49 -1.00 5.88 -23.68
C PHE A 49 -0.41 7.25 -23.27
N ALA A 50 0.92 7.32 -23.19
CA ALA A 50 1.63 8.56 -22.89
C ALA A 50 1.22 9.68 -23.86
N GLY A 51 0.99 10.88 -23.33
CA GLY A 51 0.55 12.04 -24.13
C GLY A 51 -0.93 12.07 -24.50
N THR A 52 -1.72 11.10 -24.04
CA THR A 52 -3.18 11.11 -24.24
C THR A 52 -3.93 11.43 -22.94
N PRO A 53 -5.18 11.92 -23.00
CA PRO A 53 -6.05 12.03 -21.83
C PRO A 53 -6.32 10.68 -21.13
N GLN A 54 -6.07 9.57 -21.80
CA GLN A 54 -6.24 8.20 -21.29
C GLN A 54 -4.95 7.62 -20.69
N VAL A 55 -3.98 8.48 -20.36
CA VAL A 55 -2.71 8.06 -19.74
C VAL A 55 -2.94 7.19 -18.50
N GLN A 56 -2.26 6.05 -18.45
CA GLN A 56 -2.36 5.10 -17.35
C GLN A 56 -0.98 4.57 -17.00
N LEU A 57 -0.56 4.76 -15.76
CA LEU A 57 0.66 4.22 -15.21
C LEU A 57 0.34 2.94 -14.43
N GLY A 58 1.00 1.84 -14.78
CA GLY A 58 1.09 0.64 -13.97
C GLY A 58 2.38 0.62 -13.16
N VAL A 59 2.27 0.38 -11.85
CA VAL A 59 3.41 0.21 -10.93
C VAL A 59 3.29 -1.17 -10.28
N SER A 60 4.22 -2.07 -10.61
CA SER A 60 4.36 -3.36 -9.93
C SER A 60 5.28 -3.22 -8.72
N LEU A 61 4.84 -3.70 -7.57
CA LEU A 61 5.57 -3.74 -6.29
C LEU A 61 5.52 -5.17 -5.74
N GLY A 62 6.51 -5.98 -6.10
CA GLY A 62 6.47 -7.42 -5.86
C GLY A 62 5.28 -8.04 -6.60
N THR A 63 4.30 -8.51 -5.86
CA THR A 63 3.08 -9.14 -6.41
C THR A 63 1.90 -8.16 -6.56
N VAL A 64 2.03 -6.89 -6.16
CA VAL A 64 0.94 -5.92 -6.34
C VAL A 64 1.13 -5.13 -7.61
N LEU A 65 0.10 -5.07 -8.45
CA LEU A 65 0.02 -4.13 -9.56
C LEU A 65 -0.93 -2.98 -9.19
N VAL A 66 -0.39 -1.77 -9.20
CA VAL A 66 -1.13 -0.54 -8.91
C VAL A 66 -1.29 0.27 -10.19
N TYR A 67 -2.52 0.63 -10.52
CA TYR A 67 -2.84 1.54 -11.61
C TYR A 67 -3.21 2.93 -11.07
N MET A 68 -2.64 3.95 -11.69
CA MET A 68 -2.94 5.36 -11.44
C MET A 68 -2.81 6.18 -12.72
N SER A 69 -3.44 7.35 -12.76
CA SER A 69 -3.47 8.20 -13.96
C SER A 69 -2.96 9.62 -13.72
N THR A 70 -2.64 10.00 -12.48
CA THR A 70 -2.26 11.40 -12.16
C THR A 70 -0.95 11.48 -11.41
N HIS A 71 -0.12 12.46 -11.78
CA HIS A 71 1.10 12.81 -11.05
C HIS A 71 0.79 13.11 -9.58
N LEU A 72 -0.30 13.83 -9.31
CA LEU A 72 -0.72 14.20 -7.97
C LEU A 72 -0.93 12.98 -7.05
N THR A 73 -1.57 11.93 -7.56
CA THR A 73 -1.74 10.68 -6.79
C THR A 73 -0.39 10.03 -6.49
N ALA A 74 0.47 9.89 -7.51
CA ALA A 74 1.78 9.26 -7.37
C ALA A 74 2.70 10.02 -6.39
N SER A 75 2.79 11.34 -6.54
CA SER A 75 3.63 12.20 -5.70
C SER A 75 3.13 12.25 -4.26
N THR A 76 1.81 12.25 -4.04
CA THR A 76 1.24 12.17 -2.69
C THR A 76 1.60 10.85 -2.01
N ILE A 77 1.51 9.72 -2.73
CA ILE A 77 1.92 8.41 -2.19
C ILE A 77 3.41 8.44 -1.86
N ALA A 78 4.27 8.90 -2.77
CA ALA A 78 5.71 8.96 -2.58
C ALA A 78 6.10 9.84 -1.36
N GLN A 79 5.48 11.01 -1.22
CA GLN A 79 5.73 11.93 -0.10
C GLN A 79 5.26 11.35 1.23
N LYS A 80 4.05 10.79 1.29
CA LYS A 80 3.55 10.17 2.52
C LYS A 80 4.35 8.92 2.89
N TRP A 81 4.75 8.11 1.92
CA TRP A 81 5.67 7.00 2.15
C TRP A 81 7.04 7.47 2.68
N ALA A 82 7.57 8.55 2.12
CA ALA A 82 8.82 9.15 2.58
C ALA A 82 8.72 9.69 4.02
N SER A 83 7.54 10.19 4.43
CA SER A 83 7.32 10.64 5.81
C SER A 83 7.43 9.53 6.86
N ALA A 84 7.33 8.25 6.44
CA ALA A 84 7.58 7.09 7.31
C ALA A 84 9.08 6.78 7.53
N ALA A 85 10.01 7.54 6.93
CA ALA A 85 11.45 7.32 7.07
C ALA A 85 11.96 7.29 8.53
N PRO A 86 11.46 8.11 9.47
CA PRO A 86 11.83 8.00 10.89
C PRO A 86 11.51 6.63 11.49
N LEU A 87 10.37 6.03 11.11
CA LEU A 87 9.96 4.71 11.57
C LEU A 87 10.83 3.62 10.92
N ALA A 88 11.15 3.78 9.63
CA ALA A 88 12.00 2.85 8.88
C ALA A 88 13.43 2.75 9.45
N ARG A 89 13.95 3.82 10.08
CA ARG A 89 15.27 3.81 10.75
C ARG A 89 15.36 2.81 11.92
N GLY A 90 14.22 2.42 12.50
CA GLY A 90 14.16 1.40 13.56
C GLY A 90 14.14 -0.04 13.05
N LEU A 91 14.09 -0.25 11.73
CA LEU A 91 14.10 -1.59 11.14
C LEU A 91 15.53 -2.13 11.03
N SER A 92 15.62 -3.45 10.90
CA SER A 92 16.87 -4.08 10.47
C SER A 92 17.25 -3.56 9.07
N GLN A 93 18.54 -3.37 8.81
CA GLN A 93 18.99 -2.92 7.48
C GLN A 93 18.56 -3.91 6.39
N ALA A 94 18.85 -5.19 6.61
CA ALA A 94 18.39 -6.30 5.78
C ALA A 94 18.09 -7.49 6.70
N LEU A 95 16.94 -8.14 6.50
CA LEU A 95 16.60 -9.32 7.29
C LEU A 95 17.50 -10.51 6.88
N PRO A 96 18.11 -11.24 7.83
CA PRO A 96 18.91 -12.43 7.54
C PRO A 96 18.11 -13.46 6.73
N VAL A 97 18.76 -14.17 5.81
CA VAL A 97 18.11 -15.11 4.87
C VAL A 97 17.24 -16.14 5.60
N GLU A 98 17.74 -16.69 6.70
CA GLU A 98 17.03 -17.68 7.53
C GLU A 98 15.70 -17.14 8.08
N ARG A 99 15.63 -15.84 8.38
CA ARG A 99 14.43 -15.19 8.91
C ARG A 99 13.46 -14.75 7.81
N ARG A 100 13.86 -14.78 6.55
CA ARG A 100 12.97 -14.42 5.41
C ARG A 100 11.91 -15.49 5.14
N ALA A 101 12.16 -16.75 5.48
CA ALA A 101 11.19 -17.82 5.30
C ALA A 101 9.88 -17.56 6.07
N VAL A 102 9.97 -16.96 7.25
CA VAL A 102 8.83 -16.57 8.11
C VAL A 102 7.99 -15.44 7.49
N MET A 103 8.56 -14.68 6.55
CA MET A 103 7.85 -13.60 5.85
C MET A 103 6.92 -14.10 4.75
N ALA A 104 7.08 -15.35 4.29
CA ALA A 104 6.20 -15.97 3.31
C ALA A 104 4.91 -16.44 4.01
N SER A 105 3.90 -15.57 4.09
CA SER A 105 2.56 -15.96 4.56
C SER A 105 1.62 -16.18 3.39
N GLY A 106 1.21 -17.43 3.17
CA GLY A 106 0.15 -17.81 2.23
C GLY A 106 0.63 -18.52 0.95
N PRO A 107 -0.30 -19.06 0.12
CA PRO A 107 0.04 -19.65 -1.16
C PRO A 107 0.69 -18.58 -2.05
N TRP A 108 1.80 -19.00 -2.69
CA TRP A 108 2.89 -18.22 -3.28
C TRP A 108 2.53 -17.25 -4.43
N LEU A 109 1.27 -16.84 -4.60
CA LEU A 109 0.74 -16.22 -5.82
C LEU A 109 -0.30 -15.12 -5.62
N LEU A 110 -0.40 -14.45 -4.47
CA LEU A 110 -1.36 -13.35 -4.36
C LEU A 110 -0.90 -12.13 -5.16
N SER A 111 -1.34 -12.09 -6.42
CA SER A 111 -1.23 -10.96 -7.33
C SER A 111 -2.47 -10.07 -7.18
N ALA A 112 -2.34 -8.97 -6.44
CA ALA A 112 -3.42 -8.01 -6.29
C ALA A 112 -3.33 -6.92 -7.36
N MET A 113 -4.45 -6.61 -8.01
CA MET A 113 -4.58 -5.45 -8.89
C MET A 113 -5.40 -4.38 -8.20
N VAL A 114 -4.84 -3.18 -8.04
CA VAL A 114 -5.50 -2.05 -7.38
C VAL A 114 -5.47 -0.84 -8.29
N ARG A 115 -6.61 -0.17 -8.43
CA ARG A 115 -6.72 1.09 -9.16
C ARG A 115 -6.96 2.22 -8.18
N PHE A 116 -6.06 3.19 -8.14
CA PHE A 116 -6.26 4.43 -7.38
C PHE A 116 -6.93 5.47 -8.29
N ALA A 117 -8.25 5.58 -8.14
CA ALA A 117 -9.03 6.67 -8.70
C ALA A 117 -9.16 7.78 -7.64
N GLY A 118 -8.24 8.75 -7.67
CA GLY A 118 -8.19 9.85 -6.71
C GLY A 118 -7.02 9.78 -5.73
N MET A 119 -7.19 10.38 -4.55
CA MET A 119 -6.13 10.48 -3.55
C MET A 119 -6.30 9.40 -2.47
N PRO A 120 -5.47 8.34 -2.47
CA PRO A 120 -5.58 7.30 -1.45
C PRO A 120 -5.16 7.85 -0.08
N THR A 121 -5.76 7.29 0.96
CA THR A 121 -5.23 7.41 2.31
C THR A 121 -3.90 6.67 2.39
N VAL A 122 -2.92 7.29 3.04
CA VAL A 122 -1.63 6.66 3.31
C VAL A 122 -1.35 6.79 4.79
N ASN A 123 -1.29 5.66 5.49
CA ASN A 123 -1.05 5.59 6.93
C ASN A 123 0.18 4.72 7.18
N ALA A 124 1.01 5.11 8.14
CA ALA A 124 2.19 4.35 8.53
C ALA A 124 2.18 4.11 10.04
N ASP A 125 2.51 2.89 10.45
CA ASP A 125 2.61 2.48 11.85
C ASP A 125 3.69 1.40 12.01
N VAL A 126 4.18 1.20 13.23
CA VAL A 126 5.17 0.17 13.55
C VAL A 126 4.49 -0.95 14.32
N MET A 127 4.57 -2.16 13.77
CA MET A 127 4.24 -3.37 14.51
C MET A 127 5.49 -3.89 15.19
N THR A 128 5.51 -3.80 16.52
CA THR A 128 6.63 -4.29 17.33
C THR A 128 6.67 -5.81 17.38
N ALA A 129 7.88 -6.38 17.39
CA ALA A 129 8.05 -7.80 17.64
C ALA A 129 7.47 -8.18 19.01
N GLN A 130 6.68 -9.25 19.06
CA GLN A 130 6.13 -9.77 20.31
C GLN A 130 6.94 -11.00 20.77
N PRO A 131 7.26 -11.13 22.07
CA PRO A 131 7.88 -12.33 22.60
C PRO A 131 7.07 -13.58 22.23
N GLY A 132 7.75 -14.63 21.75
CA GLY A 132 7.11 -15.87 21.31
C GLY A 132 6.50 -15.85 19.91
N ARG A 133 6.57 -14.74 19.17
CA ARG A 133 6.26 -14.69 17.73
C ARG A 133 7.54 -14.61 16.90
N GLU A 134 7.57 -15.35 15.79
CA GLU A 134 8.73 -15.37 14.89
C GLU A 134 8.89 -14.08 14.06
N LEU A 135 7.81 -13.28 13.97
CA LEU A 135 7.79 -12.05 13.18
C LEU A 135 8.69 -10.97 13.81
N PRO A 136 9.58 -10.34 13.03
CA PRO A 136 10.37 -9.20 13.47
C PRO A 136 9.49 -7.95 13.66
N THR A 137 10.09 -6.88 14.18
CA THR A 137 9.49 -5.54 14.09
C THR A 137 9.29 -5.20 12.61
N MET A 138 8.09 -4.76 12.25
CA MET A 138 7.73 -4.43 10.86
C MET A 138 7.14 -3.02 10.78
N LEU A 139 7.48 -2.30 9.71
CA LEU A 139 6.83 -1.06 9.33
C LEU A 139 5.62 -1.37 8.46
N ARG A 140 4.43 -1.00 8.92
CA ARG A 140 3.19 -1.15 8.19
C ARG A 140 2.89 0.16 7.47
N ILE A 141 2.81 0.13 6.15
CA ILE A 141 2.37 1.27 5.34
C ILE A 141 1.14 0.84 4.56
N GLN A 142 0.00 1.46 4.85
CA GLN A 142 -1.25 1.27 4.12
C GLN A 142 -1.37 2.34 3.05
N VAL A 143 -1.68 1.97 1.80
CA VAL A 143 -2.10 2.87 0.72
C VAL A 143 -3.44 2.36 0.19
N GLY A 144 -4.52 3.07 0.52
CA GLY A 144 -5.88 2.61 0.22
C GLY A 144 -6.15 1.21 0.82
N PRO A 145 -6.54 0.19 0.02
CA PRO A 145 -6.87 -1.14 0.54
C PRO A 145 -5.64 -2.04 0.77
N VAL A 146 -4.44 -1.63 0.34
CA VAL A 146 -3.22 -2.44 0.42
C VAL A 146 -2.35 -1.99 1.57
N THR A 147 -1.92 -2.93 2.39
CA THR A 147 -0.97 -2.74 3.48
C THR A 147 0.30 -3.52 3.18
N TRP A 148 1.44 -2.83 3.15
CA TRP A 148 2.75 -3.45 3.09
C TRP A 148 3.34 -3.51 4.50
N GLU A 149 3.69 -4.72 4.94
CA GLU A 149 4.39 -4.99 6.19
C GLU A 149 5.88 -5.24 5.88
N LEU A 150 6.69 -4.20 6.05
CA LEU A 150 8.09 -4.17 5.67
C LEU A 150 8.95 -4.59 6.87
N ALA A 151 9.71 -5.68 6.74
CA ALA A 151 10.60 -6.15 7.81
C ALA A 151 11.99 -5.49 7.82
N ASP A 152 12.40 -4.84 6.72
CA ASP A 152 13.72 -4.22 6.64
C ASP A 152 13.76 -2.94 5.79
N ALA A 153 14.86 -2.21 5.95
CA ALA A 153 15.10 -0.94 5.26
C ALA A 153 15.32 -1.11 3.74
N VAL A 154 15.78 -2.29 3.28
CA VAL A 154 15.92 -2.60 1.85
C VAL A 154 14.55 -2.66 1.18
N ALA A 155 13.57 -3.33 1.80
CA ALA A 155 12.20 -3.38 1.28
C ALA A 155 11.57 -1.98 1.24
N TYR A 156 11.74 -1.20 2.32
CA TYR A 156 11.28 0.19 2.38
C TYR A 156 11.84 1.05 1.25
N THR A 157 13.17 1.02 1.06
CA THR A 157 13.85 1.83 0.05
C THR A 157 13.46 1.40 -1.37
N SER A 158 13.35 0.10 -1.63
CA SER A 158 12.96 -0.43 -2.95
C SER A 158 11.59 0.08 -3.38
N MET A 159 10.61 0.05 -2.48
CA MET A 159 9.26 0.53 -2.76
C MET A 159 9.19 2.06 -2.84
N LEU A 160 9.88 2.78 -1.96
CA LEU A 160 9.94 4.24 -2.01
C LEU A 160 10.50 4.74 -3.35
N ASN A 161 11.56 4.09 -3.86
CA ASN A 161 12.14 4.43 -5.16
C ASN A 161 11.14 4.20 -6.29
N ALA A 162 10.37 3.11 -6.27
CA ALA A 162 9.35 2.87 -7.28
C ALA A 162 8.23 3.92 -7.26
N TRP A 163 7.80 4.38 -6.08
CA TRP A 163 6.83 5.48 -5.97
C TRP A 163 7.37 6.81 -6.49
N ARG A 164 8.65 7.11 -6.26
CA ARG A 164 9.30 8.30 -6.80
C ARG A 164 9.37 8.24 -8.33
N ILE A 165 9.86 7.13 -8.88
CA ILE A 165 9.91 6.91 -10.34
C ILE A 165 8.51 7.05 -10.95
N ALA A 166 7.48 6.49 -10.31
CA ALA A 166 6.10 6.63 -10.76
C ALA A 166 5.64 8.10 -10.82
N ALA A 167 5.97 8.89 -9.81
CA ALA A 167 5.68 10.31 -9.79
C ALA A 167 6.43 11.05 -10.90
N ASP A 168 7.71 10.77 -11.10
CA ASP A 168 8.56 11.42 -12.12
C ASP A 168 8.07 11.11 -13.55
N VAL A 169 7.71 9.84 -13.82
CA VAL A 169 7.18 9.41 -15.12
C VAL A 169 5.87 10.13 -15.44
N LEU A 170 4.98 10.31 -14.45
CA LEU A 170 3.73 11.04 -14.63
C LEU A 170 3.89 12.57 -14.64
N ALA A 171 5.03 13.10 -14.19
CA ALA A 171 5.34 14.53 -14.25
C ALA A 171 5.78 14.97 -15.65
N THR A 172 6.25 14.03 -16.47
CA THR A 172 6.75 14.35 -17.82
C THR A 172 5.56 14.62 -18.74
N PRO A 173 5.39 15.84 -19.28
CA PRO A 173 4.35 16.11 -20.27
C PRO A 173 4.60 15.19 -21.46
N GLY A 174 3.59 14.39 -21.82
CA GLY A 174 3.69 13.52 -22.99
C GLY A 174 4.00 14.38 -24.22
N GLY A 175 5.04 13.99 -24.94
CA GLY A 175 5.77 14.84 -25.88
C GLY A 175 4.89 15.70 -26.80
N GLU A 176 5.27 16.96 -26.88
CA GLU A 176 5.02 17.81 -28.03
C GLU A 176 5.49 17.07 -29.29
N ALA A 177 4.56 16.71 -30.18
CA ALA A 177 4.93 16.19 -31.48
C ALA A 177 5.70 17.27 -32.25
N PRO A 178 6.84 16.96 -32.91
CA PRO A 178 7.53 17.95 -33.71
C PRO A 178 6.60 18.43 -34.84
N PRO A 179 6.61 19.74 -35.18
CA PRO A 179 5.83 20.25 -36.31
C PRO A 179 6.33 19.56 -37.59
N VAL A 180 5.38 19.01 -38.36
CA VAL A 180 5.60 18.47 -39.71
C VAL A 180 5.80 19.60 -40.70
#